data_AF-A0A521MWJ9-F1
#
_entry.id   AF-A0A521MWJ9-F1
#
_cell.length_a   1.000
_cell.length_b   1.000
_cell.length_c   1.000
_cell.angle_alpha   90.00
_cell.angle_beta   90.00
_cell.angle_gamma   90.00
#
_symmetry.space_group_name_H-M   'P 1'
#
loop_
_entity.id
_entity.type
_entity.pdbx_description
1 polymer ?
#
loop_
_entity_poly.entity_id
_entity_poly.type
_entity_poly.pdbx_seq_one_letter_code
_entity_poly.pdbx_strand_id
1 'polypeptide(L)'
;LETNGYTVVVVASPPPKAAPAAPVAEGTEAPPPPPPAPETFTIGVTDVMFNATNAIFGRLLKTSNGRIVTLAYWKQKERFPHDQIPYYENL
;
A
#
# COMPACT_ATOMS: atom_id res chain seq x y z
N LEU A 1 -6.85 -2.32 9.01
CA LEU A 1 -7.31 -3.73 9.17
C LEU A 1 -7.67 -4.05 10.61
N GLU A 2 -6.94 -3.50 11.60
CA GLU A 2 -7.21 -3.65 13.04
C GLU A 2 -8.64 -3.31 13.44
N THR A 3 -9.25 -2.27 12.84
CA THR A 3 -10.67 -1.90 13.04
C THR A 3 -11.67 -2.98 12.62
N ASN A 4 -11.21 -4.03 11.95
CA ASN A 4 -12.01 -5.17 11.50
C ASN A 4 -11.65 -6.47 12.25
N GLY A 5 -10.96 -6.37 13.39
CA GLY A 5 -10.62 -7.52 14.24
C GLY A 5 -9.38 -8.30 13.79
N TYR A 6 -8.67 -7.85 12.75
CA TYR A 6 -7.44 -8.49 12.29
C TYR A 6 -6.23 -7.97 13.07
N THR A 7 -5.36 -8.89 13.49
CA THR A 7 -4.04 -8.52 14.01
C THR A 7 -3.10 -8.26 12.84
N VAL A 8 -2.52 -7.06 12.78
CA VAL A 8 -1.59 -6.65 11.72
C VAL A 8 -0.18 -6.64 12.27
N VAL A 9 0.74 -7.32 11.59
CA VAL A 9 2.17 -7.27 11.90
C VAL A 9 2.87 -6.52 10.78
N VAL A 10 3.46 -5.38 11.11
CA VAL A 10 4.23 -4.56 10.17
C VAL A 10 5.70 -4.71 10.49
N VAL A 11 6.47 -5.22 9.53
CA VAL A 11 7.93 -5.32 9.63
C VAL A 11 8.54 -4.46 8.53
N ALA A 12 9.52 -3.63 8.88
CA ALA A 12 10.29 -2.86 7.89
C ALA A 12 10.95 -3.84 6.92
N SER A 13 10.71 -3.66 5.62
CA SER A 13 11.35 -4.50 4.63
C SER A 13 12.87 -4.22 4.64
N PRO A 14 13.71 -5.25 4.45
CA PRO A 14 15.15 -5.04 4.35
C PRO A 14 15.46 -4.03 3.23
N PRO A 15 16.51 -3.20 3.40
CA PRO A 15 16.82 -2.16 2.43
C PRO A 15 17.05 -2.76 1.04
N PRO A 16 16.61 -2.07 -0.03
CA PRO A 16 16.85 -2.53 -1.38
C PRO A 16 18.35 -2.74 -1.59
N LYS A 17 18.69 -3.84 -2.26
CA LYS A 17 20.09 -4.16 -2.55
C LYS A 17 20.70 -3.03 -3.36
N ALA A 18 21.72 -2.38 -2.81
CA ALA A 18 22.35 -1.21 -3.42
C ALA A 18 22.84 -1.56 -4.83
N ALA A 19 22.44 -0.76 -5.82
CA ALA A 19 23.03 -0.84 -7.14
C ALA A 19 24.51 -0.42 -7.04
N PRO A 20 25.43 -1.08 -7.76
CA PRO A 20 26.83 -0.66 -7.81
C PRO A 20 26.93 0.80 -8.27
N ALA A 21 27.70 1.62 -7.55
CA ALA A 21 27.98 2.98 -7.97
C ALA A 21 28.74 2.96 -9.30
N ALA A 22 28.25 3.71 -10.29
CA ALA A 22 28.99 3.93 -11.53
C ALA A 22 30.28 4.72 -11.20
N PRO A 23 31.43 4.36 -11.79
CA PRO A 23 32.68 5.08 -11.57
C PRO A 23 32.55 6.53 -12.04
N VAL A 24 32.87 7.47 -11.15
CA VAL A 24 32.85 8.92 -11.43
C VAL A 24 34.10 9.26 -12.24
N ALA A 25 33.92 9.82 -13.44
CA ALA A 25 35.02 10.38 -14.22
C ALA A 25 35.50 11.71 -13.59
N GLU A 26 36.82 11.85 -13.46
CA GLU A 26 37.48 13.02 -12.86
C GLU A 26 37.22 14.27 -13.72
N GLY A 27 36.55 15.28 -13.17
CA GLY A 27 36.32 16.59 -13.83
C GLY A 27 34.86 17.03 -14.03
N THR A 28 33.86 16.33 -13.47
CA THR A 28 32.46 16.77 -13.53
C THR A 28 31.92 17.12 -12.14
N GLU A 29 31.19 18.23 -12.04
CA GLU A 29 30.49 18.65 -10.82
C GLU A 29 29.47 17.57 -10.43
N ALA A 30 29.51 17.12 -9.18
CA ALA A 30 28.74 15.97 -8.72
C ALA A 30 27.23 16.21 -8.95
N PRO A 31 26.50 15.26 -9.60
CA PRO A 31 25.06 15.38 -9.73
C PRO A 31 24.42 15.53 -8.34
N PRO A 32 23.35 16.34 -8.20
CA PRO A 32 22.63 16.43 -6.95
C PRO A 32 22.21 15.02 -6.48
N PRO A 33 22.29 14.73 -5.17
CA PRO A 33 22.01 13.40 -4.66
C PRO A 33 20.61 12.94 -5.10
N PRO A 34 20.46 11.68 -5.52
CA PRO A 34 19.17 11.16 -5.94
C PRO A 34 18.16 11.24 -4.78
N PRO A 35 16.86 11.43 -5.07
CA PRO A 35 15.83 11.45 -4.05
C PRO A 35 15.85 10.14 -3.25
N PRO A 36 15.54 10.18 -1.94
CA PRO A 36 15.50 8.98 -1.12
C PRO A 36 14.52 7.96 -1.69
N ALA A 37 14.92 6.69 -1.69
CA ALA A 37 14.05 5.60 -2.12
C ALA A 37 12.78 5.52 -1.23
N PRO A 38 11.63 5.13 -1.79
CA PRO A 38 10.42 4.96 -1.00
C PRO A 38 10.63 3.88 0.07
N GLU A 39 10.16 4.16 1.29
CA GLU A 39 10.12 3.15 2.35
C GLU A 39 9.16 2.03 1.97
N THR A 40 9.58 0.78 2.22
CA THR A 40 8.74 -0.40 1.95
C THR A 40 8.52 -1.17 3.24
N PHE A 41 7.31 -1.70 3.38
CA PHE A 41 6.88 -2.46 4.55
C PHE A 41 6.32 -3.79 4.12
N THR A 42 6.63 -4.83 4.89
CA THR A 42 5.96 -6.12 4.76
C THR A 42 4.79 -6.14 5.75
N ILE A 43 3.58 -6.31 5.22
CA ILE A 43 2.34 -6.37 5.99
C ILE A 43 1.87 -7.81 6.03
N GLY A 44 1.92 -8.41 7.21
CA GLY A 44 1.35 -9.72 7.50
C GLY A 44 0.04 -9.60 8.28
N VAL A 45 -0.88 -10.54 8.05
CA VAL A 45 -2.04 -10.77 8.90
C VAL A 45 -1.90 -12.17 9.48
N THR A 46 -2.13 -12.34 10.79
CA THR A 46 -1.96 -13.63 11.47
C THR A 46 -2.98 -14.68 11.01
N ASP A 47 -4.15 -14.23 10.54
CA ASP A 47 -5.19 -15.10 9.98
C ASP A 47 -4.84 -15.50 8.54
N VAL A 48 -4.43 -16.75 8.37
CA VAL A 48 -4.09 -17.36 7.07
C VAL A 48 -5.28 -17.51 6.12
N MET A 49 -6.52 -17.39 6.59
CA MET A 49 -7.71 -17.36 5.73
C MET A 49 -8.02 -15.97 5.19
N PHE A 50 -7.32 -14.93 5.66
CA PHE A 50 -7.55 -13.56 5.21
C PHE A 50 -7.17 -13.38 3.73
N ASN A 51 -8.16 -13.01 2.92
CA ASN A 51 -7.96 -12.62 1.52
C ASN A 51 -8.53 -11.21 1.31
N ALA A 52 -7.65 -10.22 1.10
CA ALA A 52 -8.06 -8.82 0.96
C ALA A 52 -9.03 -8.59 -0.20
N THR A 53 -8.84 -9.27 -1.34
CA THR A 53 -9.74 -9.17 -2.49
C THR A 53 -11.15 -9.62 -2.13
N ASN A 54 -11.28 -10.81 -1.54
CA ASN A 54 -12.57 -11.34 -1.11
C ASN A 54 -13.20 -10.46 -0.03
N ALA A 55 -12.40 -9.91 0.89
CA ALA A 55 -12.89 -9.06 1.96
C ALA A 55 -13.44 -7.72 1.43
N ILE A 56 -12.84 -7.15 0.38
CA ILE A 56 -13.33 -5.92 -0.29
C ILE A 56 -14.61 -6.22 -1.07
N PHE A 57 -14.59 -7.20 -1.96
CA PHE A 57 -15.76 -7.51 -2.80
C PHE A 57 -16.93 -8.11 -2.01
N GLY A 58 -16.63 -8.84 -0.92
CA GLY A 58 -17.61 -9.33 0.05
C GLY A 58 -18.09 -8.28 1.05
N ARG A 59 -17.62 -7.02 0.96
CA ARG A 59 -17.99 -5.90 1.84
C ARG A 59 -17.74 -6.17 3.33
N LEU A 60 -16.73 -6.99 3.63
CA LEU A 60 -16.37 -7.41 4.99
C LEU A 60 -15.48 -6.39 5.70
N LEU A 61 -14.81 -5.50 4.95
CA LEU A 61 -13.94 -4.47 5.51
C LEU A 61 -14.66 -3.12 5.65
N LYS A 62 -14.49 -2.51 6.82
CA LYS A 62 -14.94 -1.17 7.17
C LYS A 62 -13.78 -0.24 7.48
N THR A 63 -13.90 1.01 7.07
CA THR A 63 -13.01 2.11 7.47
C THR A 63 -13.24 2.47 8.95
N SER A 64 -12.37 3.30 9.51
CA SER A 64 -12.48 3.74 10.92
C SER A 64 -13.78 4.50 11.23
N ASN A 65 -14.37 5.15 10.23
CA ASN A 65 -15.68 5.80 10.31
C ASN A 65 -16.86 4.87 9.95
N GLY A 66 -16.62 3.55 9.85
CA GLY A 66 -17.67 2.54 9.67
C GLY A 66 -18.19 2.34 8.24
N ARG A 67 -17.66 3.07 7.25
CA ARG A 67 -18.05 2.93 5.83
C ARG A 67 -17.42 1.68 5.20
N ILE A 68 -18.06 1.14 4.17
CA ILE A 68 -17.54 -0.05 3.49
C ILE A 68 -16.32 0.33 2.66
N VAL A 69 -15.23 -0.44 2.78
CA VAL A 69 -14.04 -0.26 1.96
C VAL A 69 -14.36 -0.63 0.51
N THR A 70 -14.25 0.33 -0.41
CA THR A 70 -14.41 0.10 -1.86
C THR A 70 -13.07 -0.22 -2.52
N LEU A 71 -13.09 -0.80 -3.72
CA LEU A 71 -11.86 -1.10 -4.48
C LEU A 71 -11.08 0.17 -4.85
N ALA A 72 -11.76 1.25 -5.22
CA ALA A 72 -11.13 2.52 -5.57
C ALA A 72 -10.42 3.15 -4.36
N TYR A 73 -11.08 3.13 -3.19
CA TYR A 73 -10.48 3.56 -1.94
C TYR A 73 -9.29 2.66 -1.53
N TRP A 74 -9.42 1.34 -1.65
CA TRP A 74 -8.33 0.40 -1.37
C TRP A 74 -7.09 0.62 -2.24
N LYS A 75 -7.30 0.91 -3.53
CA LYS A 75 -6.23 1.26 -4.48
C LYS A 75 -5.74 2.70 -4.34
N GLN A 76 -6.17 3.43 -3.30
CA GLN A 76 -5.81 4.83 -3.05
C GLN A 76 -6.11 5.77 -4.24
N LYS A 77 -7.08 5.41 -5.09
CA LYS A 77 -7.54 6.26 -6.19
C LYS A 77 -8.47 7.36 -5.70
N GLU A 78 -9.13 7.13 -4.57
CA GLU A 78 -10.09 8.04 -3.96
C GLU A 78 -9.77 8.24 -2.49
N ARG A 79 -9.98 9.47 -2.01
CA ARG A 79 -9.76 9.83 -0.60
C ARG A 79 -10.83 9.29 0.34
N PHE A 80 -12.04 9.04 -0.18
CA PHE A 80 -13.18 8.55 0.60
C PHE A 80 -13.80 7.34 -0.09
N PRO A 81 -14.26 6.33 0.68
CA PRO A 81 -14.99 5.21 0.09
C PRO A 81 -16.39 5.67 -0.34
N HIS A 82 -16.61 5.80 -1.64
CA HIS A 82 -17.94 6.03 -2.22
C HIS A 82 -18.73 4.70 -2.30
N ASP A 83 -19.10 4.17 -1.14
CA ASP A 83 -19.78 2.88 -0.99
C ASP A 83 -21.21 2.83 -1.56
N GLN A 84 -21.77 3.98 -1.90
CA GLN A 84 -23.09 4.12 -2.52
C GLN A 84 -23.08 3.96 -4.05
N ILE A 85 -21.90 4.09 -4.68
CA ILE A 85 -21.75 3.97 -6.13
C ILE A 85 -21.28 2.55 -6.44
N PRO A 86 -22.05 1.75 -7.20
CA PRO A 86 -21.58 0.45 -7.66
C PRO A 86 -20.29 0.56 -8.47
N TYR A 87 -19.37 -0.38 -8.26
CA TYR A 87 -18.03 -0.33 -8.88
C TYR A 87 -18.05 -0.44 -10.41
N TYR A 88 -19.17 -0.87 -11.01
CA TYR A 88 -19.35 -1.03 -12.46
C TYR A 88 -19.97 0.19 -13.15
N GLU A 89 -20.33 1.24 -12.40
CA GLU A 89 -21.04 2.40 -12.96
C GLU A 89 -20.16 3.25 -13.91
N ASN A 90 -18.83 3.14 -13.82
CA ASN A 90 -17.86 3.87 -14.65
C ASN A 90 -17.00 2.96 -15.54
N LEU A 91 -17.53 1.79 -15.94
CA LEU A 91 -16.84 0.86 -16.85
C LEU A 91 -16.82 1.34 -18.31
#